data_AF-A0A8T6XRS1-F1
#
_entry.id   AF-A0A8T6XRS1-F1
#
_cell.length_a   1.000
_cell.length_b   1.000
_cell.length_c   1.000
_cell.angle_alpha   90.00
_cell.angle_beta   90.00
_cell.angle_gamma   90.00
#
_symmetry.space_group_name_H-M   'P 1'
#
loop_
_entity.id
_entity.type
_entity.pdbx_description
1 polymer ?
#
loop_
_entity_poly.entity_id
_entity_poly.type
_entity_poly.pdbx_seq_one_letter_code
_entity_poly.pdbx_strand_id
1 'polypeptide(L)' 'PVAFHGDDKGWIKEVECIRMKLVEPDDSGRRWPIPIKGSNFRTPIDVVVIAIGQSPNPLIPSTTPDIEVAKKGNIVT' A
#
# COMPACT_ATOMS: atom_id res chain seq x y z
N PRO A 1 -6.05 -3.23 0.20
CA PRO A 1 -7.13 -3.84 1.03
C PRO A 1 -7.53 -2.83 2.12
N VAL A 2 -8.74 -2.97 2.66
CA VAL A 2 -9.21 -2.14 3.78
C VAL A 2 -8.82 -2.77 5.12
N ALA A 3 -8.96 -4.10 5.23
CA ALA A 3 -8.57 -4.85 6.42
C ALA A 3 -8.25 -6.30 6.08
N PHE A 4 -7.52 -6.96 6.99
CA PHE A 4 -7.27 -8.40 7.00
C PHE A 4 -7.95 -8.99 8.24
N HIS A 5 -8.73 -10.03 8.07
CA HIS A 5 -9.48 -10.69 9.14
C HIS A 5 -8.92 -12.08 9.36
N GLY A 6 -8.42 -12.34 10.57
CA GLY A 6 -7.88 -13.63 10.98
C GLY A 6 -8.78 -14.35 11.98
N ASP A 7 -8.45 -15.61 12.26
CA ASP A 7 -9.05 -16.39 13.33
C ASP A 7 -8.38 -16.14 14.70
N ASP A 8 -8.90 -16.76 15.75
CA ASP A 8 -8.39 -16.65 17.12
C ASP A 8 -6.95 -17.19 17.29
N LYS A 9 -6.44 -17.93 16.31
CA LYS A 9 -5.08 -18.48 16.28
C LYS A 9 -4.12 -17.59 15.48
N GLY A 10 -4.59 -16.45 14.96
CA GLY A 10 -3.79 -15.51 14.19
C GLY A 10 -3.58 -15.89 12.72
N TRP A 11 -4.35 -16.85 12.19
CA TRP A 11 -4.29 -17.20 10.77
C TRP A 11 -5.26 -16.36 9.96
N ILE A 12 -4.82 -15.88 8.79
CA ILE A 12 -5.68 -15.14 7.86
C ILE A 12 -6.85 -16.02 7.39
N LYS A 13 -8.04 -15.42 7.29
CA LYS A 13 -9.24 -16.07 6.74
C LYS A 13 -9.92 -15.27 5.65
N GLU A 14 -9.87 -13.95 5.75
CA GLU A 14 -10.54 -13.09 4.79
C GLU A 14 -9.77 -11.80 4.56
N VAL A 15 -9.86 -11.27 3.35
CA VAL A 15 -9.47 -9.90 3.03
C VAL A 15 -10.72 -9.06 2.78
N GLU A 16 -10.78 -7.89 3.40
CA GLU A 16 -11.80 -6.90 3.11
C GLU A 16 -11.29 -5.90 2.08
N CYS A 17 -12.05 -5.72 1.02
CA CYS A 17 -11.75 -4.83 -0.10
C CYS A 17 -12.91 -3.87 -0.33
N ILE A 18 -12.62 -2.72 -0.94
CA ILE A 18 -13.63 -1.76 -1.42
C ILE A 18 -13.53 -1.69 -2.94
N ARG A 19 -14.67 -1.59 -3.63
CA ARG A 19 -14.66 -1.43 -5.08
C ARG A 19 -14.13 -0.04 -5.44
N MET A 20 -13.41 0.03 -6.55
CA MET A 20 -12.84 1.26 -7.07
C MET A 20 -13.51 1.61 -8.39
N LYS A 21 -13.76 2.91 -8.62
CA LYS A 21 -14.08 3.46 -9.95
C LYS A 21 -12.84 4.16 -10.49
N LEU A 22 -12.62 4.06 -11.80
CA LEU A 22 -11.56 4.82 -12.47
C LEU A 22 -12.08 6.21 -12.82
N VAL A 23 -11.29 7.24 -12.56
CA VAL A 23 -11.53 8.60 -13.06
C VAL A 23 -10.58 8.92 -14.21
N GLU A 24 -10.75 10.11 -14.80
CA GLU A 24 -9.85 10.58 -15.84
C GLU A 24 -8.38 10.60 -15.37
N PRO A 25 -7.44 10.32 -16.28
CA PRO A 25 -6.03 10.30 -15.95
C PRO A 25 -5.55 11.69 -15.56
N ASP A 26 -4.61 11.72 -14.62
CA ASP A 26 -3.81 12.91 -14.34
C ASP A 26 -2.65 13.02 -15.34
N ASP A 27 -1.74 13.96 -15.10
CA ASP A 27 -0.57 14.21 -15.95
C ASP A 27 0.36 13.00 -16.13
N SER A 28 0.22 11.94 -15.31
CA SER A 28 0.93 10.68 -15.49
C SER A 28 0.36 9.80 -16.62
N GLY A 29 -0.81 10.15 -17.15
CA GLY A 29 -1.57 9.39 -18.14
C GLY A 29 -2.31 8.18 -17.57
N ARG A 30 -2.12 7.84 -16.29
CA ARG A 30 -2.82 6.73 -15.63
C ARG A 30 -4.12 7.20 -14.99
N ARG A 31 -5.21 6.50 -15.30
CA ARG A 31 -6.50 6.70 -14.61
C ARG A 31 -6.37 6.43 -13.11
N TRP A 32 -6.83 7.39 -12.29
CA TRP A 32 -6.75 7.28 -10.84
C TRP A 32 -7.93 6.46 -10.27
N PRO A 33 -7.69 5.54 -9.33
CA PRO A 33 -8.77 4.81 -8.66
C PRO A 33 -9.38 5.63 -7.51
N ILE A 34 -10.71 5.73 -7.47
CA ILE A 34 -11.47 6.34 -6.36
C ILE A 34 -12.40 5.31 -5.71
N PRO A 35 -12.46 5.23 -4.37
CA PRO A 35 -13.35 4.29 -3.68
C PRO A 35 -14.84 4.57 -3.95
N ILE A 36 -15.61 3.50 -4.15
CA ILE A 36 -17.07 3.56 -4.17
C ILE A 36 -17.55 3.33 -2.72
N LYS A 37 -18.07 4.38 -2.06
CA LYS A 37 -18.52 4.29 -0.67
C LYS A 37 -19.58 3.20 -0.48
N GLY A 38 -19.48 2.45 0.62
CA GLY A 38 -20.42 1.36 0.95
C GLY A 38 -20.28 0.10 0.10
N SER A 39 -19.26 0.02 -0.77
CA SER A 39 -19.04 -1.15 -1.64
C SER A 39 -18.08 -2.19 -1.06
N ASN A 40 -17.89 -2.18 0.27
CA ASN A 40 -17.00 -3.12 0.95
C ASN A 40 -17.50 -4.54 0.75
N PHE A 41 -16.56 -5.45 0.50
CA PHE A 41 -16.83 -6.88 0.38
C PHE A 41 -15.67 -7.66 0.97
N ARG A 42 -15.97 -8.89 1.39
CA ARG A 42 -14.98 -9.81 1.95
C ARG A 42 -14.76 -10.96 0.98
N THR A 43 -13.50 -11.39 0.89
CA THR A 43 -13.10 -12.53 0.06
C THR A 43 -12.31 -13.51 0.93
N PRO A 44 -12.77 -14.77 1.07
CA PRO A 44 -12.04 -15.80 1.80
C PRO A 44 -10.69 -16.10 1.16
N ILE A 45 -9.64 -16.17 1.97
CA ILE A 45 -8.27 -16.46 1.56
C ILE A 45 -7.49 -17.14 2.69
N ASP A 46 -6.49 -17.94 2.32
CA ASP A 46 -5.60 -18.59 3.29
C ASP A 46 -4.20 -17.96 3.34
N VAL A 47 -3.82 -17.17 2.33
CA VAL A 47 -2.50 -16.55 2.19
C VAL A 47 -2.63 -15.17 1.53
N VAL A 48 -1.79 -14.22 1.96
CA VAL A 48 -1.64 -12.89 1.34
C VAL A 48 -0.17 -12.64 1.02
N VAL A 49 0.11 -12.11 -0.17
CA VAL A 49 1.43 -11.59 -0.55
C VAL A 49 1.31 -10.08 -0.82
N ILE A 50 2.06 -9.26 -0.08
CA ILE A 50 2.03 -7.80 -0.23
C ILE A 50 3.09 -7.37 -1.25
N ALA A 51 2.64 -6.92 -2.42
CA ALA A 51 3.50 -6.51 -3.53
C ALA A 51 3.19 -5.07 -4.00
N ILE A 52 3.20 -4.11 -3.06
CA ILE A 52 2.83 -2.70 -3.32
C ILE A 52 4.04 -1.78 -3.58
N GLY A 53 5.23 -2.36 -3.81
CA GLY A 53 6.50 -1.63 -3.88
C GLY A 53 7.24 -1.62 -2.55
N GLN A 54 8.47 -1.11 -2.57
CA GLN A 54 9.36 -0.97 -1.41
C GLN A 54 9.86 0.47 -1.33
N SER A 55 10.31 0.90 -0.16
CA SER A 55 10.92 2.22 0.07
C SER A 55 12.34 2.06 0.64
N PRO A 56 13.22 3.06 0.47
CA PRO A 56 14.55 3.03 1.07
C PRO A 56 14.50 2.84 2.60
N ASN A 57 15.50 2.16 3.15
CA ASN A 57 15.60 1.91 4.59
C ASN A 57 15.83 3.24 5.34
N PRO A 58 14.96 3.61 6.30
CA PRO A 58 15.05 4.88 7.02
C PRO A 58 16.23 4.94 8.01
N LEU A 59 16.91 3.81 8.30
CA LEU A 59 18.00 3.79 9.26
C LEU A 59 19.18 4.64 8.80
N ILE A 60 19.64 4.48 7.55
CA ILE A 60 20.78 5.22 7.01
C ILE A 60 20.60 6.75 7.09
N PRO A 61 19.51 7.35 6.57
CA PRO A 61 19.32 8.79 6.70
C PRO A 61 19.13 9.27 8.14
N SER A 62 18.67 8.41 9.06
CA SER A 62 18.50 8.79 10.46
C SER A 62 19.79 8.71 11.29
N THR A 63 20.75 7.86 10.89
CA THR A 63 22.03 7.70 11.58
C THR A 63 23.18 8.48 10.95
N THR A 64 23.04 8.91 9.69
CA THR A 64 24.12 9.53 8.91
C THR A 64 23.69 10.89 8.37
N PRO A 65 23.73 11.96 9.20
CA PRO A 65 23.22 13.28 8.84
C PRO A 65 23.99 13.97 7.71
N ASP A 66 25.24 13.54 7.46
CA ASP A 66 26.08 14.09 6.39
C ASP A 66 25.70 13.59 4.99
N ILE A 67 24.77 12.61 4.90
CA ILE A 67 24.24 12.13 3.62
C ILE A 67 22.95 12.89 3.31
N GLU A 68 22.97 13.65 2.22
CA GLU A 68 21.77 14.32 1.72
C GLU A 68 20.79 13.30 1.14
N VAL A 69 19.51 13.44 1.52
CA VAL A 69 18.44 12.58 1.02
C VAL A 69 17.29 13.40 0.42
N ALA A 70 16.77 12.91 -0.70
CA ALA A 70 15.60 13.48 -1.35
C ALA A 70 14.32 13.20 -0.56
N LYS A 71 13.22 13.89 -0.89
CA LYS A 71 11.91 13.74 -0.26
C LYS A 71 11.39 12.29 -0.14
N LYS A 72 11.78 11.40 -1.06
CA LYS A 72 11.38 9.98 -1.07
C LYS A 72 12.38 9.04 -0.38
N GLY A 73 13.38 9.58 0.33
CA GLY A 73 14.40 8.81 1.07
C GLY A 73 15.55 8.27 0.23
N ASN A 74 15.64 8.64 -1.05
CA ASN A 74 16.76 8.28 -1.91
C ASN A 74 17.97 9.15 -1.59
N ILE A 75 19.18 8.58 -1.64
CA ILE A 75 20.44 9.33 -1.51
C ILE A 75 20.60 10.25 -2.72
N VAL A 76 20.97 11.50 -2.46
CA VAL A 76 21.33 12.47 -3.50
C VAL A 76 22.79 12.24 -3.88
N THR A 77 23.07 12.12 -5.17
CA THR A 77 24.41 11.92 -5.75
C THR A 77 24.80 13.10 -6.62
#